data_AF-A0A455IQY7-F1
#
_entry.id   AF-A0A455IQY7-F1
#
_cell.length_a   1.000
_cell.length_b   1.000
_cell.length_c   1.000
_cell.angle_alpha   90.00
_cell.angle_beta   90.00
_cell.angle_gamma   90.00
#
_symmetry.space_group_name_H-M   'P 1'
#
loop_
_entity.id
_entity.type
_entity.pdbx_description
1 polymer ?
#
loop_
_entity_poly.entity_id
_entity_poly.type
_entity_poly.pdbx_seq_one_letter_code
_entity_poly.pdbx_strand_id
1 'polypeptide(L)'
;IDIFIVNLAASDFIFLITLPFWVDMEVSDESWRAGSFLCKASSYVISVNMYCSILLLTCMSADRYLAIMHPSIARRIRTRAYSRALCICVWLVSCCLGMPILLSRELRKQYGKTYCTDKAVTEVKLIMSLMLLILAFFFPLLSILTFYCSITKRLCVHYQKAGKRDKKLRKSIKIVFIVVAAFVVSWVPYNLFKLTAILLRLLKQPDCFTGT
;
A
#
# COMPACT_ATOMS: atom_id res chain seq x y z
N ILE A 1 -4.70 11.13 -14.85
CA ILE A 1 -5.47 9.92 -14.47
C ILE A 1 -4.89 8.71 -15.17
N ASP A 2 -4.88 8.67 -16.50
CA ASP A 2 -4.36 7.50 -17.23
C ASP A 2 -2.92 7.16 -16.85
N ILE A 3 -2.08 8.18 -16.63
CA ILE A 3 -0.70 8.01 -16.13
C ILE A 3 -0.67 7.33 -14.75
N PHE A 4 -1.56 7.70 -13.82
CA PHE A 4 -1.64 7.05 -12.50
C PHE A 4 -2.10 5.60 -12.62
N ILE A 5 -3.07 5.32 -13.49
CA ILE A 5 -3.59 3.97 -13.75
C ILE A 5 -2.49 3.07 -14.33
N VAL A 6 -1.70 3.57 -15.28
CA VAL A 6 -0.58 2.81 -15.87
C VAL A 6 0.49 2.52 -14.82
N ASN A 7 0.82 3.47 -13.94
CA ASN A 7 1.79 3.24 -12.87
C ASN A 7 1.26 2.22 -11.84
N LEU A 8 -0.03 2.27 -11.52
CA LEU A 8 -0.68 1.31 -10.62
C LEU A 8 -0.65 -0.10 -11.23
N ALA A 9 -1.01 -0.24 -12.50
CA ALA A 9 -0.94 -1.51 -13.21
C ALA A 9 0.50 -2.04 -13.30
N ALA A 10 1.48 -1.16 -13.49
CA ALA A 10 2.89 -1.53 -13.51
C ALA A 10 3.36 -2.03 -12.14
N SER A 11 3.02 -1.35 -11.05
CA SER A 11 3.38 -1.81 -9.70
C SER A 11 2.73 -3.14 -9.37
N ASP A 12 1.46 -3.34 -9.75
CA ASP A 12 0.74 -4.59 -9.51
C ASP A 12 1.33 -5.75 -10.33
N PHE A 13 1.70 -5.51 -11.58
CA PHE A 13 2.35 -6.51 -12.41
C PHE A 13 3.70 -6.95 -11.84
N ILE A 14 4.52 -6.01 -11.35
CA ILE A 14 5.79 -6.31 -10.69
C ILE A 14 5.56 -7.17 -9.43
N PHE A 15 4.51 -6.88 -8.67
CA PHE A 15 4.10 -7.71 -7.53
C PHE A 15 3.67 -9.13 -7.96
N LEU A 16 2.84 -9.25 -8.99
CA LEU A 16 2.37 -10.55 -9.50
C LEU A 16 3.52 -11.45 -9.95
N ILE A 17 4.60 -10.88 -10.52
CA ILE A 17 5.82 -11.64 -10.87
C ILE A 17 6.47 -12.29 -9.63
N THR A 18 6.31 -11.70 -8.44
CA THR A 18 6.89 -12.25 -7.21
C THR A 18 6.04 -13.33 -6.55
N LEU A 19 4.74 -13.42 -6.87
CA LEU A 19 3.82 -14.37 -6.26
C LEU A 19 4.16 -15.85 -6.45
N PRO A 20 4.63 -16.32 -7.63
CA PRO A 20 4.99 -17.73 -7.83
C PRO A 20 6.01 -18.24 -6.81
N PHE A 21 6.95 -17.40 -6.36
CA PHE A 21 7.92 -17.77 -5.33
C PHE A 21 7.29 -18.01 -3.95
N TRP A 22 6.23 -17.27 -3.63
CA TRP A 22 5.46 -17.46 -2.39
C TRP A 22 4.56 -18.69 -2.47
N VAL A 23 3.97 -18.95 -3.64
CA VAL A 23 3.20 -20.18 -3.87
C VAL A 23 4.10 -21.42 -3.76
N ASP A 24 5.31 -21.36 -4.33
CA ASP A 24 6.29 -22.45 -4.22
C ASP A 24 6.69 -22.73 -2.76
N MET A 25 6.84 -21.68 -1.95
CA MET A 25 7.09 -21.82 -0.51
C MET A 25 5.95 -22.57 0.19
N GLU A 26 4.70 -22.20 -0.07
CA GLU A 26 3.52 -22.80 0.55
C GLU A 26 3.41 -24.30 0.19
N VAL A 27 3.59 -24.62 -1.10
CA VAL A 27 3.55 -26.02 -1.60
C VAL A 27 4.72 -26.84 -1.08
N SER A 28 5.85 -26.20 -0.79
CA SER A 28 7.07 -26.85 -0.30
C SER A 28 7.12 -27.01 1.22
N ASP A 29 5.97 -27.09 1.90
CA ASP A 29 5.88 -27.29 3.36
C ASP A 29 6.61 -26.16 4.12
N GLU A 30 6.30 -24.92 3.71
CA GLU A 30 6.84 -23.63 4.16
C GLU A 30 8.34 -23.41 3.89
N SER A 31 8.96 -24.24 3.04
CA SER A 31 10.37 -24.13 2.66
C SER A 31 10.59 -23.10 1.55
N TRP A 32 11.38 -22.06 1.84
CA TRP A 32 11.84 -21.09 0.85
C TRP A 32 13.03 -21.60 0.03
N ARG A 33 12.81 -21.95 -1.24
CA ARG A 33 13.84 -22.55 -2.12
C ARG A 33 14.47 -21.56 -3.11
N ALA A 34 13.86 -20.39 -3.31
CA ALA A 34 14.30 -19.38 -4.26
C ALA A 34 15.59 -18.61 -3.84
N GLY A 35 16.19 -18.94 -2.69
CA GLY A 35 17.44 -18.33 -2.23
C GLY A 35 17.28 -16.97 -1.55
N SER A 36 18.38 -16.45 -0.99
CA SER A 36 18.38 -15.28 -0.10
C SER A 36 18.04 -13.97 -0.82
N PHE A 37 18.52 -13.81 -2.06
CA PHE A 37 18.24 -12.62 -2.86
C PHE A 37 16.74 -12.48 -3.12
N LEU A 38 16.10 -13.55 -3.61
CA LEU A 38 14.67 -13.53 -3.91
C LEU A 38 13.81 -13.38 -2.66
N CYS A 39 14.20 -13.95 -1.50
CA CYS A 39 13.50 -13.73 -0.22
C CYS A 39 13.42 -12.24 0.15
N LYS A 40 14.54 -11.52 0.04
CA LYS A 40 14.61 -10.09 0.34
C LYS A 40 13.91 -9.26 -0.74
N ALA A 41 14.19 -9.54 -2.01
CA ALA A 41 13.65 -8.79 -3.14
C ALA A 41 12.13 -8.94 -3.25
N SER A 42 11.58 -10.14 -3.10
CA SER A 42 10.13 -10.37 -3.14
C SER A 42 9.42 -9.63 -2.00
N SER A 43 9.91 -9.77 -0.77
CA SER A 43 9.36 -9.08 0.41
C SER A 43 9.40 -7.54 0.24
N TYR A 44 10.49 -7.02 -0.33
CA TYR A 44 10.63 -5.61 -0.66
C TYR A 44 9.62 -5.16 -1.71
N VAL A 45 9.52 -5.89 -2.83
CA VAL A 45 8.59 -5.59 -3.92
C VAL A 45 7.14 -5.58 -3.44
N ILE A 46 6.72 -6.55 -2.62
CA ILE A 46 5.38 -6.60 -2.03
C ILE A 46 5.09 -5.32 -1.25
N SER A 47 6.05 -4.87 -0.45
CA SER A 47 5.91 -3.69 0.39
C SER A 47 5.89 -2.40 -0.43
N VAL A 48 6.78 -2.29 -1.43
CA VAL A 48 6.81 -1.16 -2.36
C VAL A 48 5.51 -1.08 -3.16
N ASN A 49 4.98 -2.21 -3.63
CA ASN A 49 3.68 -2.27 -4.30
C ASN A 49 2.58 -1.71 -3.40
N MET A 50 2.47 -2.19 -2.15
CA MET A 50 1.47 -1.70 -1.21
C MET A 50 1.54 -0.18 -1.02
N TYR A 51 2.74 0.37 -0.78
CA TYR A 51 2.93 1.81 -0.63
C TYR A 51 2.70 2.59 -1.92
N CYS A 52 3.11 2.06 -3.07
CA CYS A 52 2.93 2.71 -4.36
C CYS A 52 1.45 2.79 -4.71
N SER A 53 0.74 1.67 -4.58
CA SER A 53 -0.68 1.56 -4.88
C SER A 53 -1.51 2.50 -4.01
N ILE A 54 -1.28 2.56 -2.70
CA ILE A 54 -2.06 3.46 -1.83
C ILE A 54 -1.79 4.94 -2.14
N LEU A 55 -0.54 5.34 -2.37
CA LEU A 55 -0.19 6.72 -2.69
C LEU A 55 -0.72 7.13 -4.07
N LEU A 56 -0.65 6.25 -5.07
CA LEU A 56 -1.24 6.48 -6.39
C LEU A 56 -2.76 6.67 -6.29
N LEU A 57 -3.44 5.86 -5.46
CA LEU A 57 -4.88 6.00 -5.21
C LEU A 57 -5.22 7.32 -4.51
N THR A 58 -4.40 7.77 -3.57
CA THR A 58 -4.55 9.10 -2.96
C THR A 58 -4.37 10.21 -3.99
N CYS A 59 -3.34 10.15 -4.83
CA CYS A 59 -3.14 11.13 -5.92
C CYS A 59 -4.31 11.14 -6.90
N MET A 60 -4.84 9.97 -7.26
CA MET A 60 -6.03 9.85 -8.12
C MET A 60 -7.27 10.47 -7.45
N SER A 61 -7.45 10.25 -6.15
CA SER A 61 -8.58 10.78 -5.38
C SER A 61 -8.48 12.31 -5.24
N ALA A 62 -7.27 12.83 -4.97
CA ALA A 62 -6.99 14.26 -4.90
C ALA A 62 -7.19 14.95 -6.28
N ASP A 63 -6.72 14.34 -7.36
CA ASP A 63 -6.94 14.82 -8.74
C ASP A 63 -8.43 14.95 -9.06
N ARG A 64 -9.25 14.01 -8.59
CA ARG A 64 -10.71 14.03 -8.75
C ARG A 64 -11.37 15.06 -7.87
N TYR A 65 -10.97 15.16 -6.61
CA TYR A 65 -11.44 16.19 -5.70
C TYR A 65 -11.19 17.59 -6.27
N LEU A 66 -9.97 17.88 -6.73
CA LEU A 66 -9.61 19.17 -7.34
C LEU A 66 -10.45 19.47 -8.58
N ALA A 67 -10.68 18.48 -9.45
CA ALA A 67 -11.50 18.68 -10.65
C ALA A 67 -12.95 19.08 -10.35
N ILE A 68 -13.50 18.57 -9.26
CA ILE A 68 -14.92 18.74 -8.88
C ILE A 68 -15.09 19.97 -8.00
N MET A 69 -14.21 20.14 -7.03
CA MET A 69 -14.34 21.19 -6.02
C MET A 69 -13.76 22.52 -6.48
N HIS A 70 -12.70 22.48 -7.29
CA HIS A 70 -11.91 23.64 -7.71
C HIS A 70 -11.52 23.58 -9.21
N PRO A 71 -12.50 23.61 -10.14
CA PRO A 71 -12.27 23.40 -11.58
C PRO A 71 -11.32 24.43 -12.22
N SER A 72 -11.28 25.67 -11.73
CA SER A 72 -10.36 26.72 -12.19
C SER A 72 -8.90 26.38 -11.89
N ILE A 73 -8.63 25.93 -10.65
CA ILE A 73 -7.30 25.47 -10.22
C ILE A 73 -6.91 24.20 -10.97
N ALA A 74 -7.84 23.26 -11.10
CA ALA A 74 -7.63 22.01 -11.80
C ALA A 74 -7.20 22.24 -13.27
N ARG A 75 -7.80 23.22 -13.97
CA ARG A 75 -7.42 23.56 -15.35
C ARG A 75 -5.99 24.09 -15.45
N ARG A 76 -5.50 24.82 -14.44
CA ARG A 76 -4.15 25.41 -14.43
C ARG A 76 -3.05 24.38 -14.07
N ILE A 77 -3.34 23.48 -13.14
CA ILE A 77 -2.31 22.59 -12.55
C ILE A 77 -2.25 21.22 -13.24
N ARG A 78 -3.38 20.69 -13.78
CA ARG A 78 -3.46 19.32 -14.31
C ARG A 78 -2.79 19.16 -15.68
N THR A 79 -1.46 19.24 -15.70
CA THR A 79 -0.64 18.95 -16.87
C THR A 79 -0.13 17.51 -16.85
N ARG A 80 0.31 16.99 -18.00
CA ARG A 80 0.97 15.67 -18.07
C ARG A 80 2.27 15.65 -17.25
N ALA A 81 3.01 16.76 -17.24
CA ALA A 81 4.23 16.92 -16.46
C ALA A 81 3.95 16.80 -14.95
N TYR A 82 2.89 17.44 -14.46
CA TYR A 82 2.46 17.32 -13.06
C TYR A 82 2.16 15.87 -12.66
N SER A 83 1.39 15.14 -13.47
CA SER A 83 1.10 13.72 -13.18
C SER A 83 2.35 12.84 -13.21
N ARG A 84 3.30 13.09 -14.13
CA ARG A 84 4.57 12.37 -14.17
C ARG A 84 5.44 12.64 -12.95
N ALA A 85 5.57 13.91 -12.57
CA ALA A 85 6.33 14.32 -11.38
C ALA A 85 5.77 13.64 -10.12
N LEU A 86 4.44 13.65 -9.94
CA LEU A 86 3.80 12.94 -8.84
C LEU A 86 4.09 11.43 -8.87
N CYS A 87 3.98 10.77 -10.02
CA CYS A 87 4.29 9.33 -10.10
C CYS A 87 5.74 9.04 -9.72
N ILE A 88 6.69 9.85 -10.20
CA ILE A 88 8.12 9.72 -9.84
C ILE A 88 8.30 9.88 -8.33
N CYS A 89 7.70 10.92 -7.73
CA CYS A 89 7.74 11.11 -6.28
C CYS A 89 7.14 9.92 -5.52
N VAL A 90 6.01 9.39 -5.98
CA VAL A 90 5.38 8.21 -5.37
C VAL A 90 6.32 7.02 -5.43
N TRP A 91 6.92 6.71 -6.58
CA TRP A 91 7.88 5.62 -6.69
C TRP A 91 9.07 5.78 -5.74
N LEU A 92 9.67 6.98 -5.69
CA LEU A 92 10.79 7.25 -4.79
C LEU A 92 10.39 7.06 -3.32
N VAL A 93 9.27 7.64 -2.91
CA VAL A 93 8.77 7.53 -1.53
C VAL A 93 8.47 6.07 -1.20
N SER A 94 7.76 5.34 -2.06
CA SER A 94 7.44 3.92 -1.85
C SER A 94 8.70 3.06 -1.74
N CYS A 95 9.70 3.30 -2.58
CA CYS A 95 10.99 2.61 -2.53
C CYS A 95 11.74 2.89 -1.22
N CYS A 96 11.76 4.14 -0.75
CA CYS A 96 12.36 4.53 0.52
C CYS A 96 11.63 3.89 1.71
N LEU A 97 10.30 3.92 1.72
CA LEU A 97 9.48 3.29 2.77
C LEU A 97 9.64 1.76 2.82
N GLY A 98 9.96 1.13 1.68
CA GLY A 98 10.25 -0.30 1.60
C GLY A 98 11.65 -0.70 2.10
N MET A 99 12.63 0.21 2.13
CA MET A 99 14.03 -0.13 2.46
C MET A 99 14.20 -0.83 3.81
N PRO A 100 13.52 -0.43 4.90
CA PRO A 100 13.63 -1.11 6.19
C PRO A 100 13.28 -2.60 6.10
N ILE A 101 12.33 -2.98 5.24
CA ILE A 101 11.88 -4.36 5.05
C ILE A 101 12.95 -5.17 4.30
N LEU A 102 13.58 -4.58 3.28
CA LEU A 102 14.70 -5.20 2.56
C LEU A 102 15.87 -5.54 3.49
N LEU A 103 16.20 -4.62 4.41
CA LEU A 103 17.32 -4.77 5.35
C LEU A 103 16.99 -5.73 6.51
N SER A 104 15.71 -5.81 6.89
CA SER A 104 15.23 -6.62 8.00
C SER A 104 14.96 -8.07 7.61
N ARG A 105 14.71 -8.39 6.33
CA ARG A 105 14.48 -9.77 5.88
C ARG A 105 15.77 -10.58 5.75
N GLU A 106 15.72 -11.84 6.17
CA GLU A 106 16.81 -12.80 6.01
C GLU A 106 16.31 -14.22 5.74
N LEU A 107 17.19 -15.03 5.15
CA LEU A 107 16.95 -16.45 4.95
C LEU A 107 17.57 -17.22 6.11
N ARG A 108 16.76 -17.86 6.94
CA ARG A 108 17.22 -18.72 8.03
C ARG A 108 17.09 -20.19 7.67
N LYS A 109 18.04 -21.02 8.09
CA LYS A 109 17.94 -22.47 8.01
C LYS A 109 17.60 -23.03 9.39
N GLN A 110 16.54 -23.82 9.49
CA GLN A 110 16.11 -24.44 10.73
C GLN A 110 15.55 -25.84 10.44
N TYR A 111 16.02 -26.86 11.17
CA TYR A 111 15.59 -28.27 11.01
C TYR A 111 15.61 -28.79 9.56
N GLY A 112 16.65 -28.45 8.79
CA GLY A 112 16.78 -28.88 7.39
C GLY A 112 15.93 -28.09 6.39
N LYS A 113 15.06 -27.17 6.85
CA LYS A 113 14.25 -26.28 6.01
C LYS A 113 14.82 -24.85 6.01
N THR A 114 14.55 -24.12 4.94
CA THR A 114 14.89 -22.70 4.77
C THR A 114 13.63 -21.84 4.93
N TYR A 115 13.69 -20.79 5.73
CA TYR A 115 12.59 -19.88 5.99
C TYR A 115 12.99 -18.44 5.66
N CYS A 116 12.11 -17.73 4.96
CA CYS A 116 12.27 -16.29 4.72
C CYS A 116 11.61 -15.54 5.89
N THR A 117 12.41 -15.13 6.87
CA THR A 117 11.91 -14.51 8.12
C THR A 117 12.54 -13.14 8.35
N ASP A 118 11.90 -12.34 9.19
CA ASP A 118 12.50 -11.13 9.71
C ASP A 118 13.68 -11.48 10.65
N LYS A 119 14.75 -10.70 10.57
CA LYS A 119 15.89 -10.71 11.50
C LYS A 119 15.39 -10.54 12.92
N ALA A 120 16.16 -11.04 13.89
CA ALA A 120 15.97 -10.66 15.29
C ALA A 120 16.07 -9.13 15.41
N VAL A 121 14.94 -8.48 15.62
CA VAL A 121 14.82 -7.01 15.72
C VAL A 121 14.57 -6.64 17.18
N THR A 122 15.22 -5.58 17.61
CA THR A 122 14.90 -4.91 18.87
C THR A 122 13.49 -4.34 18.82
N GLU A 123 12.81 -4.29 19.97
CA GLU A 123 11.43 -3.79 20.09
C GLU A 123 11.27 -2.39 19.47
N VAL A 124 12.28 -1.53 19.60
CA VAL A 124 12.30 -0.17 19.02
C VAL A 124 12.19 -0.18 17.49
N LYS A 125 12.88 -1.08 16.79
CA LYS A 125 12.81 -1.17 15.31
C LYS A 125 11.46 -1.73 14.84
N LEU A 126 10.88 -2.61 15.64
CA LEU A 126 9.58 -3.21 15.40
C LEU A 126 8.47 -2.15 15.56
N ILE A 127 8.50 -1.38 16.64
CA ILE A 127 7.58 -0.27 16.91
C ILE A 127 7.73 0.82 15.85
N MET A 128 8.94 1.20 15.47
CA MET A 128 9.17 2.19 14.40
C MET A 128 8.61 1.72 13.06
N SER A 129 8.84 0.46 12.68
CA SER A 129 8.29 -0.10 11.44
C SER A 129 6.77 -0.17 11.47
N LEU A 130 6.18 -0.49 12.63
CA LEU A 130 4.73 -0.48 12.84
C LEU A 130 4.13 0.93 12.74
N MET A 131 4.73 1.91 13.41
CA MET A 131 4.25 3.30 13.38
C MET A 131 4.30 3.86 11.97
N LEU A 132 5.36 3.54 11.23
CA LEU A 132 5.56 3.98 9.86
C LEU A 132 4.57 3.30 8.90
N LEU A 133 4.27 2.01 9.13
CA LEU A 133 3.23 1.26 8.41
C LEU A 133 1.83 1.84 8.69
N ILE A 134 1.48 2.07 9.96
CA ILE A 134 0.20 2.62 10.37
C ILE A 134 0.04 4.03 9.78
N LEU A 135 1.04 4.89 9.94
CA LEU A 135 0.97 6.26 9.43
C LEU A 135 0.88 6.29 7.90
N ALA A 136 1.72 5.52 7.21
CA ALA A 136 1.73 5.46 5.75
C ALA A 136 0.50 4.76 5.14
N PHE A 137 -0.28 4.01 5.93
CA PHE A 137 -1.48 3.33 5.45
C PHE A 137 -2.77 4.08 5.85
N PHE A 138 -2.93 4.42 7.13
CA PHE A 138 -4.15 5.07 7.63
C PHE A 138 -4.28 6.52 7.17
N PHE A 139 -3.18 7.28 7.11
CA PHE A 139 -3.25 8.68 6.67
C PHE A 139 -3.75 8.80 5.21
N PRO A 140 -3.20 8.04 4.24
CA PRO A 140 -3.76 8.00 2.88
C PRO A 140 -5.21 7.52 2.81
N LEU A 141 -5.60 6.52 3.62
CA LEU A 141 -6.99 6.04 3.66
C LEU A 141 -7.97 7.10 4.16
N LEU A 142 -7.64 7.80 5.24
CA LEU A 142 -8.48 8.87 5.78
C LEU A 142 -8.59 10.04 4.79
N SER A 143 -7.49 10.40 4.13
CA SER A 143 -7.49 11.40 3.07
C SER A 143 -8.40 10.99 1.90
N ILE A 144 -8.34 9.73 1.46
CA ILE A 144 -9.23 9.22 0.42
C ILE A 144 -10.69 9.30 0.88
N LEU A 145 -11.02 8.81 2.09
CA LEU A 145 -12.39 8.78 2.61
C LEU A 145 -12.99 10.20 2.71
N THR A 146 -12.22 11.16 3.24
CA THR A 146 -12.65 12.55 3.34
C THR A 146 -12.92 13.16 1.96
N PHE A 147 -12.04 12.93 0.98
CA PHE A 147 -12.26 13.39 -0.39
C PHE A 147 -13.52 12.77 -1.01
N TYR A 148 -13.78 11.47 -0.83
CA TYR A 148 -14.98 10.83 -1.35
C TYR A 148 -16.26 11.28 -0.65
N CYS A 149 -16.23 11.47 0.67
CA CYS A 149 -17.36 12.02 1.42
C CYS A 149 -17.72 13.43 0.93
N SER A 150 -16.75 14.31 0.73
CA SER A 150 -16.96 15.66 0.19
C SER A 150 -17.50 15.63 -1.24
N ILE A 151 -16.93 14.78 -2.11
CA ILE A 151 -17.38 14.62 -3.51
C ILE A 151 -18.83 14.13 -3.54
N THR A 152 -19.18 13.13 -2.74
CA THR A 152 -20.52 12.53 -2.71
C THR A 152 -21.55 13.51 -2.17
N LYS A 153 -21.24 14.23 -1.08
CA LYS A 153 -22.12 15.28 -0.54
C LYS A 153 -22.41 16.36 -1.59
N ARG A 154 -21.39 16.87 -2.27
CA ARG A 154 -21.57 17.90 -3.30
C ARG A 154 -22.32 17.36 -4.54
N LEU A 155 -22.11 16.10 -4.87
CA LEU A 155 -22.81 15.44 -5.96
C LEU A 155 -24.31 15.26 -5.66
N CYS A 156 -24.65 14.89 -4.42
CA CYS A 156 -26.03 14.75 -3.96
C CYS A 156 -26.76 16.10 -3.86
N VAL A 157 -26.08 17.15 -3.39
CA VAL A 157 -26.72 18.46 -3.15
C VAL A 157 -26.88 19.30 -4.42
N HIS A 158 -25.92 19.27 -5.35
CA HIS A 158 -25.88 20.22 -6.48
C HIS A 158 -25.98 19.61 -7.88
N TYR A 159 -25.64 18.33 -8.05
CA TYR A 159 -25.41 17.74 -9.38
C TYR A 159 -26.52 16.76 -9.84
N GLN A 160 -27.64 16.70 -9.12
CA GLN A 160 -28.78 15.86 -9.49
C GLN A 160 -29.55 16.40 -10.72
N LYS A 161 -29.17 17.57 -11.26
CA LYS A 161 -29.85 18.23 -12.40
C LYS A 161 -29.11 18.23 -13.76
N ALA A 162 -27.95 17.58 -13.98
CA ALA A 162 -27.20 17.74 -15.24
C ALA A 162 -26.60 16.47 -15.91
N GLY A 163 -26.84 16.34 -17.23
CA GLY A 163 -25.87 16.04 -18.31
C GLY A 163 -25.19 14.65 -18.51
N LYS A 164 -24.89 14.31 -19.78
CA LYS A 164 -24.03 13.16 -20.20
C LYS A 164 -22.57 13.26 -19.67
N ARG A 165 -22.05 14.47 -19.44
CA ARG A 165 -20.67 14.72 -18.97
C ARG A 165 -20.45 14.23 -17.53
N ASP A 166 -21.49 14.25 -16.70
CA ASP A 166 -21.45 13.74 -15.32
C ASP A 166 -21.57 12.22 -15.21
N LYS A 167 -22.11 11.52 -16.22
CA LYS A 167 -22.13 10.05 -16.23
C LYS A 167 -20.71 9.46 -16.33
N LYS A 168 -19.84 10.04 -17.17
CA LYS A 168 -18.42 9.61 -17.27
C LYS A 168 -17.66 9.86 -15.97
N LEU A 169 -17.89 11.01 -15.33
CA LEU A 169 -17.27 11.37 -14.06
C LEU A 169 -17.72 10.44 -12.91
N ARG A 170 -19.03 10.20 -12.78
CA ARG A 170 -19.61 9.24 -11.82
C ARG A 170 -19.03 7.83 -12.00
N LYS A 171 -18.87 7.38 -13.25
CA LYS A 171 -18.25 6.08 -13.56
C LYS A 171 -16.79 6.05 -13.09
N SER A 172 -15.99 7.09 -13.34
CA SER A 172 -14.61 7.17 -12.85
C SER A 172 -14.52 7.17 -11.31
N ILE A 173 -15.38 7.93 -10.62
CA ILE A 173 -15.45 7.94 -9.14
C ILE A 173 -15.79 6.54 -8.61
N LYS A 174 -16.81 5.89 -9.19
CA LYS A 174 -17.19 4.52 -8.82
C LYS A 174 -16.05 3.53 -9.01
N ILE A 175 -15.30 3.62 -10.11
CA ILE A 175 -14.13 2.77 -10.35
C ILE A 175 -13.09 2.96 -9.27
N VAL A 176 -12.70 4.21 -8.97
CA VAL A 176 -11.66 4.44 -7.95
C VAL A 176 -12.14 4.02 -6.56
N PHE A 177 -13.42 4.23 -6.22
CA PHE A 177 -13.99 3.70 -4.97
C PHE A 177 -13.91 2.17 -4.89
N ILE A 178 -14.26 1.47 -5.97
CA ILE A 178 -14.13 0.00 -6.04
C ILE A 178 -12.67 -0.43 -5.85
N VAL A 179 -11.73 0.24 -6.51
CA VAL A 179 -10.30 -0.09 -6.39
C VAL A 179 -9.79 0.16 -4.98
N VAL A 180 -10.20 1.25 -4.33
CA VAL A 180 -9.86 1.54 -2.92
C VAL A 180 -10.47 0.49 -2.00
N ALA A 181 -11.75 0.14 -2.18
CA ALA A 181 -12.41 -0.86 -1.37
C ALA A 181 -11.74 -2.22 -1.51
N ALA A 182 -11.39 -2.63 -2.74
CA ALA A 182 -10.63 -3.85 -2.99
C ALA A 182 -9.27 -3.80 -2.30
N PHE A 183 -8.53 -2.69 -2.40
CA PHE A 183 -7.24 -2.52 -1.72
C PHE A 183 -7.38 -2.64 -0.20
N VAL A 184 -8.40 -2.01 0.40
CA VAL A 184 -8.69 -2.09 1.83
C VAL A 184 -9.00 -3.53 2.24
N VAL A 185 -9.90 -4.21 1.52
CA VAL A 185 -10.30 -5.59 1.83
C VAL A 185 -9.13 -6.57 1.68
N SER A 186 -8.23 -6.34 0.72
CA SER A 186 -7.07 -7.21 0.51
C SER A 186 -5.94 -6.95 1.50
N TRP A 187 -5.63 -5.67 1.79
CA TRP A 187 -4.44 -5.32 2.57
C TRP A 187 -4.72 -5.11 4.06
N VAL A 188 -5.91 -4.67 4.47
CA VAL A 188 -6.22 -4.49 5.90
C VAL A 188 -6.09 -5.79 6.69
N PRO A 189 -6.67 -6.94 6.25
CA PRO A 189 -6.56 -8.18 7.02
C PRO A 189 -5.10 -8.59 7.20
N TYR A 190 -4.31 -8.55 6.13
CA TYR A 190 -2.89 -8.88 6.17
C TYR A 190 -2.10 -7.98 7.14
N ASN A 191 -2.30 -6.66 7.04
CA ASN A 191 -1.63 -5.71 7.94
C ASN A 191 -2.10 -5.86 9.39
N LEU A 192 -3.37 -6.21 9.61
CA LEU A 192 -3.92 -6.46 10.94
C LEU A 192 -3.34 -7.75 11.55
N PHE A 193 -3.24 -8.84 10.78
CA PHE A 193 -2.57 -10.08 11.22
C PHE A 193 -1.09 -9.85 11.53
N LYS A 194 -0.40 -9.07 10.70
CA LYS A 194 0.99 -8.70 10.96
C LYS A 194 1.12 -7.87 12.24
N LEU A 195 0.22 -6.92 12.45
CA LEU A 195 0.17 -6.09 13.66
C LEU A 195 -0.10 -6.94 14.90
N THR A 196 -1.08 -7.85 14.87
CA THR A 196 -1.39 -8.71 16.02
C THR A 196 -0.25 -9.68 16.32
N ALA A 197 0.38 -10.28 15.31
CA ALA A 197 1.54 -11.15 15.49
C ALA A 197 2.73 -10.39 16.13
N ILE A 198 2.96 -9.16 15.71
CA ILE A 198 3.98 -8.29 16.29
C ILE A 198 3.62 -7.91 17.74
N LEU A 199 2.37 -7.49 17.98
CA LEU A 199 1.89 -7.09 19.30
C LEU A 199 1.95 -8.26 20.29
N LEU A 200 1.59 -9.47 19.86
CA LEU A 200 1.72 -10.69 20.66
C LEU A 200 3.18 -11.02 20.99
N ARG A 201 4.13 -10.77 20.09
CA ARG A 201 5.56 -10.94 20.40
C ARG A 201 6.04 -9.94 21.45
N LEU A 202 5.59 -8.68 21.38
CA LEU A 202 5.90 -7.66 22.38
C LEU A 202 5.24 -7.97 23.73
N LEU A 203 3.97 -8.38 23.72
CA LEU A 203 3.23 -8.75 24.94
C LEU A 203 3.69 -10.07 25.57
N LYS A 204 4.43 -10.91 24.85
CA LYS A 204 5.05 -12.12 25.40
C LYS A 204 6.45 -11.85 25.99
N GLN A 205 7.00 -10.65 25.81
CA GLN A 205 8.28 -10.24 26.40
C GLN A 205 8.27 -9.67 27.85
N PRO A 206 7.15 -9.28 28.51
CA PRO A 206 7.21 -8.78 29.88
C PRO A 206 7.35 -9.90 30.94
N ASP A 207 7.09 -11.18 30.61
CA ASP A 207 7.08 -12.26 31.61
C ASP A 207 8.42 -13.02 31.76
N CYS A 208 9.53 -12.51 31.23
CA CYS A 208 10.86 -13.10 31.41
C CYS A 208 11.85 -12.16 32.12
N PHE A 209 11.35 -11.31 33.02
CA PHE A 209 12.18 -10.46 33.90
C PHE A 209 11.82 -10.50 35.38
N THR A 210 10.97 -11.43 35.83
CA THR A 210 10.80 -11.76 37.25
C THR A 210 11.41 -13.13 37.53
N GLY A 211 12.73 -13.14 37.73
CA GLY A 211 13.48 -14.38 37.95
C GLY A 211 14.90 -14.16 38.45
N THR A 212 15.08 -13.24 39.40
CA THR A 212 16.15 -13.25 40.40
C THR A 212 15.68 -12.47 41.62
#